data_AF-A0A1E5L4G0-F1
#
_entry.id   AF-A0A1E5L4G0-F1
#
_cell.length_a   1.000
_cell.length_b   1.000
_cell.length_c   1.000
_cell.angle_alpha   90.00
_cell.angle_beta   90.00
_cell.angle_gamma   90.00
#
_symmetry.space_group_name_H-M   'P 1'
#
loop_
_entity.id
_entity.type
_entity.pdbx_description
1 polymer ?
#
loop_
_entity_poly.entity_id
_entity_poly.type
_entity_poly.pdbx_seq_one_letter_code
_entity_poly.pdbx_strand_id
1 'polypeptide(L)' 'MDWHELNDLGDQLRDIGHRRRELAEKIVSEVEEGDQEESIHLYQELSSLSNSAIELMTKQKRMIEQKIKRLQ' A
#
# COMPACT_ATOMS: atom_id res chain seq x y z
N MET A 1 19.63 12.45 1.76
CA MET A 1 18.69 11.37 2.06
C MET A 1 18.67 11.28 3.55
N ASP A 2 17.57 11.72 4.13
CA ASP A 2 17.34 11.59 5.55
C ASP A 2 16.92 10.14 5.82
N TRP A 3 17.56 9.50 6.79
CA TRP A 3 17.18 8.15 7.23
C TRP A 3 15.76 8.16 7.82
N HIS A 4 15.34 9.31 8.35
CA HIS A 4 13.99 9.54 8.85
C HIS A 4 12.93 9.39 7.74
N GLU A 5 13.12 10.07 6.60
CA GLU A 5 12.18 9.98 5.47
C GLU A 5 12.02 8.54 4.93
N LEU A 6 13.09 7.73 4.95
CA LEU A 6 13.01 6.33 4.52
C LEU A 6 12.23 5.46 5.52
N ASN A 7 12.41 5.71 6.81
CA ASN A 7 11.67 5.02 7.87
C ASN A 7 10.19 5.40 7.85
N ASP A 8 9.87 6.68 7.70
CA ASP A 8 8.48 7.16 7.62
C ASP A 8 7.74 6.52 6.44
N LEU A 9 8.43 6.34 5.30
CA LEU A 9 7.88 5.59 4.16
C LEU A 9 7.69 4.11 4.49
N GLY A 10 8.63 3.51 5.22
CA GLY A 10 8.51 2.12 5.68
C GLY A 10 7.33 1.90 6.61
N ASP A 11 7.07 2.83 7.54
CA ASP A 11 5.95 2.78 8.46
C ASP A 11 4.62 2.97 7.71
N GLN A 12 4.54 3.92 6.79
CA GLN A 12 3.36 4.09 5.93
C GLN A 12 3.07 2.85 5.07
N LEU A 13 4.10 2.23 4.50
CA LEU A 13 3.94 0.99 3.74
C LEU A 13 3.46 -0.17 4.62
N ARG A 14 3.91 -0.24 5.87
CA ARG A 14 3.46 -1.25 6.84
C ARG A 14 1.98 -1.07 7.17
N ASP A 15 1.56 0.15 7.45
CA ASP A 15 0.17 0.49 7.76
C ASP A 15 -0.76 0.17 6.58
N ILE A 16 -0.34 0.50 5.36
CA ILE A 16 -1.06 0.12 4.14
C ILE A 16 -1.13 -1.40 3.99
N GLY A 17 -0.03 -2.11 4.30
CA GLY A 17 0.00 -3.57 4.30
C GLY A 17 -1.02 -4.19 5.25
N HIS A 18 -1.17 -3.62 6.45
CA HIS A 18 -2.18 -4.04 7.44
C HIS A 18 -3.60 -3.83 6.90
N ARG A 19 -3.92 -2.61 6.44
CA ARG A 19 -5.25 -2.30 5.88
C ARG A 19 -5.58 -3.15 4.65
N ARG A 20 -4.59 -3.44 3.80
CA ARG A 20 -4.77 -4.28 2.61
C ARG A 20 -5.17 -5.69 3.00
N ARG A 21 -4.58 -6.22 4.07
CA ARG A 21 -4.92 -7.54 4.61
C ARG A 21 -6.35 -7.54 5.15
N GLU A 22 -6.72 -6.54 5.95
CA GLU A 22 -8.07 -6.42 6.49
C GLU A 22 -9.14 -6.35 5.39
N LEU A 23 -8.89 -5.56 4.34
CA LEU A 23 -9.80 -5.47 3.19
C LEU A 23 -9.91 -6.80 2.44
N ALA A 24 -8.80 -7.51 2.23
CA ALA A 24 -8.84 -8.83 1.60
C ALA A 24 -9.63 -9.85 2.43
N GLU A 25 -9.49 -9.83 3.75
CA GLU A 25 -10.25 -10.69 4.67
C GLU A 25 -11.75 -10.36 4.62
N LYS A 26 -12.13 -9.06 4.60
CA LYS A 26 -13.53 -8.63 4.42
C LYS A 26 -14.12 -9.08 3.09
N ILE A 27 -13.39 -8.90 1.99
CA ILE A 27 -13.83 -9.31 0.65
C ILE A 27 -14.17 -10.80 0.62
N VAL A 28 -13.33 -11.64 1.24
CA VAL A 28 -13.59 -13.09 1.31
C VAL A 28 -14.89 -13.38 2.08
N SER A 29 -15.13 -12.68 3.19
CA SER A 29 -16.37 -12.81 3.97
C SER A 29 -17.61 -12.38 3.17
N GLU A 30 -17.58 -11.22 2.52
CA GLU A 30 -18.73 -10.67 1.80
C GLU A 30 -19.11 -11.48 0.55
N VAL A 31 -18.12 -12.06 -0.15
CA VAL A 31 -18.36 -12.95 -1.29
C VAL A 31 -19.11 -14.22 -0.87
N GLU A 32 -18.94 -14.67 0.38
CA GLU A 32 -19.70 -15.80 0.93
C GLU A 32 -21.13 -15.40 1.34
N GLU A 33 -21.35 -14.13 1.71
CA GLU A 33 -22.64 -13.61 2.18
C GLU A 33 -23.55 -13.07 1.06
N GLY A 34 -22.99 -12.78 -0.12
CA GLY A 34 -23.74 -12.52 -1.36
C GLY A 34 -24.15 -11.07 -1.61
N ASP A 35 -23.65 -10.11 -0.85
CA ASP A 35 -23.85 -8.67 -1.13
C ASP A 35 -22.87 -8.19 -2.22
N GLN A 36 -23.41 -8.02 -3.43
CA GLN A 36 -22.64 -7.63 -4.60
C GLN A 36 -22.23 -6.15 -4.58
N GLU A 37 -23.00 -5.26 -3.94
CA GLU A 37 -22.70 -3.82 -3.89
C GLU A 37 -21.56 -3.54 -2.91
N GLU A 38 -21.62 -4.13 -1.72
CA GLU A 38 -20.54 -4.04 -0.72
C GLU A 38 -19.24 -4.65 -1.27
N SER A 39 -19.33 -5.81 -1.93
CA SER A 39 -18.18 -6.44 -2.59
C SER A 39 -17.49 -5.50 -3.58
N ILE A 40 -18.25 -4.78 -4.42
CA ILE A 40 -17.69 -3.83 -5.39
C ILE A 40 -16.98 -2.68 -4.66
N HIS A 41 -17.58 -2.14 -3.60
CA HIS A 41 -16.98 -1.07 -2.81
C HIS A 41 -15.65 -1.52 -2.18
N LEU A 42 -15.59 -2.71 -1.59
CA LEU A 42 -14.38 -3.25 -1.00
C LEU A 42 -13.25 -3.45 -2.03
N TYR A 43 -13.57 -3.96 -3.23
CA TYR A 43 -12.58 -4.08 -4.31
C TYR A 43 -12.07 -2.71 -4.79
N GLN A 44 -12.93 -1.69 -4.83
CA GLN A 44 -12.53 -0.32 -5.16
C GLN A 44 -11.59 0.26 -4.09
N GLU A 45 -11.90 0.05 -2.81
CA GLU A 45 -11.02 0.48 -1.72
C GLU A 45 -9.67 -0.24 -1.78
N LEU A 46 -9.67 -1.56 -1.99
CA LEU A 46 -8.45 -2.35 -2.14
C LEU A 46 -7.59 -1.88 -3.33
N SER A 47 -8.23 -1.54 -4.45
CA SER A 47 -7.55 -0.98 -5.64
C SER A 47 -6.91 0.37 -5.34
N SER A 48 -7.65 1.28 -4.69
CA SER A 48 -7.15 2.60 -4.31
C SER A 48 -5.96 2.49 -3.34
N LEU A 49 -6.09 1.64 -2.31
CA LEU A 49 -5.03 1.38 -1.34
C LEU A 49 -3.78 0.78 -2.01
N SER A 50 -3.97 -0.11 -2.97
CA SER A 50 -2.86 -0.69 -3.75
C SER A 50 -2.13 0.35 -4.59
N ASN A 51 -2.85 1.31 -5.18
CA ASN A 51 -2.24 2.43 -5.90
C ASN A 51 -1.40 3.31 -4.97
N SER A 52 -1.90 3.63 -3.77
CA SER A 52 -1.12 4.36 -2.76
C SER A 52 0.16 3.61 -2.36
N ALA A 53 0.09 2.28 -2.20
CA ALA A 53 1.28 1.47 -1.93
C ALA A 53 2.32 1.58 -3.06
N ILE A 54 1.88 1.47 -4.31
CA ILE A 54 2.75 1.56 -5.50
C ILE A 54 3.44 2.92 -5.58
N GLU A 55 2.72 4.00 -5.29
CA GLU A 55 3.27 5.36 -5.28
C GLU A 55 4.37 5.52 -4.23
N LEU A 56 4.13 5.04 -3.00
CA LEU A 56 5.11 5.08 -1.92
C LEU A 56 6.34 4.21 -2.22
N MET A 57 6.14 3.00 -2.74
CA MET A 57 7.25 2.13 -3.15
C MET A 57 8.07 2.77 -4.29
N THR A 58 7.41 3.43 -5.24
CA THR A 58 8.07 4.17 -6.32
C THR A 58 8.89 5.33 -5.77
N LYS A 59 8.35 6.08 -4.80
CA LYS A 59 9.07 7.15 -4.11
C LYS A 59 10.29 6.61 -3.36
N GLN A 60 10.11 5.53 -2.58
CA GLN A 60 11.19 4.86 -1.84
C GLN A 60 12.31 4.40 -2.77
N LYS A 61 11.96 3.75 -3.89
CA LYS A 61 12.92 3.33 -4.93
C LYS A 61 13.72 4.51 -5.47
N ARG A 62 13.06 5.61 -5.86
CA ARG A 62 13.73 6.82 -6.37
C ARG A 62 14.72 7.40 -5.36
N MET A 63 14.37 7.42 -4.07
CA MET A 63 15.26 7.91 -3.01
C MET A 63 16.52 7.04 -2.88
N ILE A 64 16.34 5.71 -2.91
CA ILE A 64 17.44 4.75 -2.87
C ILE A 64 18.37 4.94 -4.07
N GLU A 65 17.81 5.01 -5.29
CA GLU A 65 18.58 5.21 -6.53
C GLU A 65 19.36 6.53 -6.50
N GLN A 66 18.74 7.63 -6.04
CA GLN A 66 19.42 8.91 -5.89
C GLN A 66 20.57 8.85 -4.88
N LYS A 67 20.41 8.09 -3.79
CA LYS A 67 21.49 7.93 -2.81
C LYS A 67 22.63 7.12 -3.38
N ILE A 68 22.36 6.02 -4.08
CA ILE A 68 23.38 5.21 -4.76
C ILE A 68 24.18 6.09 -5.71
N LYS A 69 23.51 6.89 -6.56
CA LYS A 69 24.18 7.79 -7.51
C LYS A 69 25.08 8.83 -6.83
N ARG A 70 24.74 9.31 -5.64
CA ARG A 70 25.57 10.26 -4.88
C ARG A 70 26.80 9.63 -4.22
N LEU A 71 26.81 8.30 -4.09
CA LEU A 71 27.92 7.55 -3.49
C LEU A 71 28.91 7.03 -4.55
N GLN A 72 28.59 7.19 -5.84
CA GLN A 72 29.44 6.92 -7.00
C GLN A 72 30.16 8.20 -7.42
#